data_AF-A0A377C848-F1
#
_entry.id   AF-A0A377C848-F1
#
_cell.length_a   1.000
_cell.length_b   1.000
_cell.length_c   1.000
_cell.angle_alpha   90.00
_cell.angle_beta   90.00
_cell.angle_gamma   90.00
#
_symmetry.space_group_name_H-M   'P 1'
#
loop_
_entity.id
_entity.type
_entity.pdbx_description
1 polymer ?
#
loop_
_entity_poly.entity_id
_entity_poly.type
_entity_poly.pdbx_seq_one_letter_code
_entity_poly.pdbx_strand_id
1 'polypeptide(L)'
;MPELPEVETSRRGIEPHLVGATILHAVVRNGRLRWPVSEEIYRLSDQPVLSVQRRAKYLLLELPEGWIIIHLGMSGSLRILPEELPPEKHDHVDLVMSNGKVLRYTDPRRFGAWLWTKELEGHNVPGPSWTGAAQRRFQW
;
A
#
# COMPACT_ATOMS: atom_id res chain seq x y z
N MET A 1 -11.47 -13.62 -2.21
CA MET A 1 -11.01 -12.61 -3.19
C MET A 1 -11.85 -11.39 -2.93
N PRO A 2 -11.28 -10.32 -2.35
CA PRO A 2 -12.01 -9.07 -2.22
C PRO A 2 -12.44 -8.61 -3.62
N GLU A 3 -13.73 -8.37 -3.78
CA GLU A 3 -14.28 -7.80 -4.99
C GLU A 3 -14.29 -6.27 -4.87
N LEU A 4 -14.79 -5.60 -5.91
CA LEU A 4 -14.81 -4.12 -5.93
C LEU A 4 -15.53 -3.52 -4.71
N PRO A 5 -16.68 -4.06 -4.23
CA PRO A 5 -17.35 -3.53 -3.04
C PRO A 5 -16.50 -3.60 -1.77
N GLU A 6 -15.75 -4.68 -1.56
CA GLU A 6 -14.91 -4.87 -0.38
C GLU A 6 -13.70 -3.95 -0.39
N VAL A 7 -13.11 -3.73 -1.58
CA VAL A 7 -12.00 -2.77 -1.72
C VAL A 7 -12.50 -1.34 -1.45
N GLU A 8 -13.68 -0.98 -1.97
CA GLU A 8 -14.28 0.34 -1.69
C GLU A 8 -14.65 0.50 -0.20
N THR A 9 -15.14 -0.56 0.44
CA THR A 9 -15.41 -0.56 1.88
C THR A 9 -14.12 -0.35 2.68
N SER A 10 -13.03 -1.01 2.29
CA SER A 10 -11.71 -0.83 2.90
C SER A 10 -11.21 0.60 2.71
N ARG A 11 -11.35 1.17 1.50
CA ARG A 11 -10.99 2.56 1.18
C ARG A 11 -11.70 3.54 2.13
N ARG A 12 -13.03 3.44 2.22
CA ARG A 12 -13.87 4.28 3.09
C ARG A 12 -13.54 4.09 4.58
N GLY A 13 -13.18 2.86 4.98
CA GLY A 13 -12.85 2.55 6.36
C GLY A 13 -11.52 3.13 6.82
N ILE A 14 -10.52 3.25 5.94
CA ILE A 14 -9.18 3.75 6.32
C ILE A 14 -9.01 5.24 6.05
N GLU A 15 -9.63 5.79 5.00
CA GLU A 15 -9.52 7.20 4.60
C GLU A 15 -9.61 8.21 5.77
N PRO A 16 -10.66 8.20 6.62
CA PRO A 16 -10.82 9.20 7.69
C PRO A 16 -9.77 9.10 8.80
N HIS A 17 -8.96 8.04 8.82
CA HIS A 17 -7.88 7.84 9.79
C HIS A 17 -6.49 8.13 9.23
N LEU A 18 -6.37 8.20 7.91
CA LEU A 18 -5.09 8.40 7.22
C LEU A 18 -4.97 9.81 6.65
N VAL A 19 -5.99 10.32 5.96
CA VAL A 19 -5.90 11.62 5.27
C VAL A 19 -5.63 12.74 6.27
N GLY A 20 -4.61 13.55 5.98
CA GLY A 20 -4.15 14.63 6.85
C GLY A 20 -3.25 14.18 8.01
N ALA A 21 -3.14 12.88 8.28
CA ALA A 21 -2.14 12.33 9.20
C ALA A 21 -0.82 12.04 8.47
N THR A 22 0.25 11.90 9.25
CA THR A 22 1.60 11.63 8.74
C THR A 22 1.99 10.19 9.03
N ILE A 23 2.48 9.46 8.04
CA ILE A 23 3.17 8.19 8.21
C ILE A 23 4.53 8.50 8.83
N LEU A 24 4.72 8.14 10.10
CA LEU A 24 5.99 8.31 10.79
C LEU A 24 7.04 7.35 10.21
N HIS A 25 6.67 6.08 10.07
CA HIS A 25 7.49 5.05 9.43
C HIS A 25 6.64 3.82 9.09
N ALA A 26 7.19 2.92 8.28
CA ALA A 26 6.61 1.61 8.02
C ALA A 26 7.34 0.51 8.79
N VAL A 27 6.60 -0.49 9.28
CA VAL A 27 7.16 -1.71 9.86
C VAL A 27 6.81 -2.88 8.96
N VAL A 28 7.78 -3.35 8.18
CA VAL A 28 7.62 -4.50 7.28
C VAL A 28 8.23 -5.74 7.91
N ARG A 29 7.37 -6.66 8.35
CA ARG A 29 7.78 -7.92 9.00
C ARG A 29 8.00 -9.04 8.00
N ASN A 30 7.25 -9.03 6.89
CA ASN A 30 7.46 -9.98 5.79
C ASN A 30 7.22 -9.31 4.44
N GLY A 31 8.32 -8.92 3.79
CA GLY A 31 8.28 -8.28 2.48
C GLY A 31 7.97 -9.22 1.31
N ARG A 32 7.90 -10.54 1.52
CA ARG A 32 7.70 -11.54 0.45
C ARG A 32 6.21 -11.78 0.21
N LEU A 33 5.57 -10.79 -0.43
CA LEU A 33 4.18 -10.89 -0.91
C LEU A 33 4.14 -11.44 -2.34
N ARG A 34 3.06 -11.18 -3.10
CA ARG A 34 2.97 -11.59 -4.52
C ARG A 34 4.15 -11.05 -5.33
N TRP A 35 4.54 -9.83 -5.00
CA TRP A 35 5.82 -9.23 -5.36
C TRP A 35 6.50 -8.74 -4.09
N PRO A 36 7.84 -8.62 -4.08
CA PRO A 36 8.55 -7.99 -2.98
C PRO A 36 7.96 -6.60 -2.69
N VAL A 37 7.79 -6.28 -1.41
CA VAL A 37 7.44 -4.92 -0.98
C VAL A 37 8.50 -3.96 -1.53
N SER A 38 8.05 -2.85 -2.11
CA SER A 38 8.94 -1.82 -2.69
C SER A 38 9.92 -1.27 -1.65
N GLU A 39 11.18 -1.06 -2.05
CA GLU A 39 12.26 -0.54 -1.18
C GLU A 39 11.91 0.83 -0.58
N GLU A 40 11.17 1.64 -1.32
CA GLU A 40 10.70 2.96 -0.89
C GLU A 40 9.76 2.88 0.32
N ILE A 41 9.01 1.78 0.46
CA ILE A 41 8.12 1.58 1.61
C ILE A 41 8.92 1.43 2.90
N TYR A 42 10.07 0.76 2.87
CA TYR A 42 10.96 0.62 4.03
C TYR A 42 11.62 1.94 4.44
N ARG A 43 11.66 2.92 3.52
CA ARG A 43 12.31 4.22 3.73
C ARG A 43 11.32 5.33 4.04
N LEU A 44 10.03 5.01 4.15
CA LEU A 44 9.02 5.99 4.54
C LEU A 44 9.41 6.60 5.89
N SER A 45 9.54 7.91 5.90
CA SER A 45 9.74 8.72 7.10
C SER A 45 8.96 10.01 6.93
N ASP A 46 8.12 10.30 7.92
CA ASP A 46 7.39 11.57 8.07
C ASP A 46 6.63 12.03 6.80
N GLN A 47 5.95 11.11 6.13
CA GLN A 47 5.20 11.39 4.89
C GLN A 47 3.72 11.67 5.16
N PRO A 48 3.18 12.86 4.88
CA PRO A 48 1.75 13.12 5.02
C PRO A 48 0.94 12.33 3.99
N VAL A 49 -0.19 11.77 4.39
CA VAL A 49 -1.15 11.14 3.46
C VAL A 49 -2.11 12.21 2.95
N LEU A 50 -2.05 12.47 1.65
CA LEU A 50 -2.82 13.51 0.98
C LEU A 50 -4.21 13.02 0.58
N SER A 51 -4.32 11.78 0.10
CA SER A 51 -5.60 11.17 -0.28
C SER A 51 -5.56 9.63 -0.23
N VAL A 52 -6.74 9.02 -0.16
CA VAL A 52 -6.92 7.56 -0.27
C VAL A 52 -7.91 7.24 -1.38
N GLN A 53 -7.38 6.79 -2.51
CA GLN A 53 -8.16 6.51 -3.71
C GLN A 53 -8.26 5.00 -3.96
N ARG A 54 -9.13 4.63 -4.89
CA ARG A 54 -9.25 3.26 -5.38
C ARG A 54 -9.30 3.25 -6.89
N ARG A 55 -8.54 2.35 -7.51
CA ARG A 55 -8.66 2.02 -8.93
C ARG A 55 -8.81 0.52 -9.08
N ALA A 56 -9.95 0.08 -9.63
CA ALA A 56 -10.31 -1.34 -9.68
C ALA A 56 -10.11 -2.01 -8.30
N LYS A 57 -9.22 -3.00 -8.19
CA LYS A 57 -8.92 -3.75 -6.95
C LYS A 57 -7.69 -3.23 -6.20
N TYR A 58 -7.20 -2.04 -6.55
CA TYR A 58 -6.07 -1.39 -5.91
C TYR A 58 -6.53 -0.21 -5.06
N LEU A 59 -5.98 -0.11 -3.86
CA LEU A 59 -6.01 1.11 -3.05
C LEU A 59 -4.75 1.92 -3.34
N LEU A 60 -4.89 3.24 -3.36
CA LEU A 60 -3.82 4.18 -3.68
C LEU A 60 -3.75 5.19 -2.55
N LEU A 61 -2.62 5.23 -1.83
CA LEU A 61 -2.32 6.28 -0.86
C LEU A 61 -1.44 7.31 -1.55
N GLU A 62 -1.92 8.54 -1.65
CA GLU A 62 -1.18 9.66 -2.22
C GLU A 62 -0.29 10.29 -1.16
N LEU A 63 1.01 10.39 -1.44
CA LEU A 63 2.01 11.09 -0.64
C LEU A 63 2.65 12.21 -1.51
N PRO A 64 3.39 13.16 -0.93
CA PRO A 64 3.99 14.27 -1.70
C PRO A 64 4.90 13.81 -2.85
N GLU A 65 5.67 12.74 -2.64
CA GLU A 65 6.69 12.27 -3.59
C GLU A 65 6.23 11.06 -4.44
N GLY A 66 4.98 10.61 -4.26
CA GLY A 66 4.46 9.47 -5.01
C GLY A 66 3.31 8.75 -4.32
N TRP A 67 3.14 7.48 -4.68
CA TRP A 67 1.97 6.69 -4.36
C TRP A 67 2.36 5.33 -3.78
N ILE A 68 1.68 4.95 -2.70
CA ILE A 68 1.65 3.56 -2.25
C ILE A 68 0.46 2.87 -2.93
N ILE A 69 0.75 1.81 -3.69
CA ILE A 69 -0.24 0.96 -4.33
C ILE A 69 -0.40 -0.31 -3.49
N ILE A 70 -1.62 -0.54 -2.98
CA ILE A 70 -1.95 -1.70 -2.16
C ILE A 70 -2.95 -2.58 -2.91
N HIS A 71 -2.61 -3.86 -3.05
CA HIS A 71 -3.53 -4.88 -3.55
C HIS A 71 -3.79 -5.91 -2.45
N LEU A 72 -5.07 -6.18 -2.13
CA LEU A 72 -5.40 -7.08 -1.03
C LEU A 72 -5.23 -8.57 -1.38
N GLY A 73 -5.11 -8.91 -2.66
CA GLY A 73 -4.93 -10.31 -3.07
C GLY A 73 -6.19 -11.13 -2.83
N MET A 74 -6.07 -12.30 -2.21
CA MET A 74 -7.23 -13.15 -1.92
C MET A 74 -7.68 -13.12 -0.45
N SER A 75 -6.74 -12.90 0.47
CA SER A 75 -6.92 -12.99 1.92
C SER A 75 -6.35 -11.78 2.67
N GLY A 76 -5.92 -10.74 1.95
CA GLY A 76 -5.44 -9.51 2.55
C GLY A 76 -6.58 -8.68 3.10
N SER A 77 -6.32 -8.03 4.22
CA SER A 77 -7.23 -7.06 4.85
C SER A 77 -6.44 -5.91 5.46
N LEU A 78 -7.10 -4.77 5.62
CA LEU A 78 -6.56 -3.58 6.29
C LEU A 78 -7.38 -3.29 7.54
N ARG A 79 -6.71 -2.93 8.63
CA ARG A 79 -7.33 -2.53 9.89
C ARG A 79 -6.65 -1.29 10.44
N ILE A 80 -7.44 -0.42 11.04
CA ILE A 80 -6.94 0.70 11.85
C ILE A 80 -6.90 0.23 13.30
N LEU A 81 -5.71 0.24 13.90
CA LEU A 81 -5.52 -0.03 15.32
C LEU A 81 -5.43 1.31 16.08
N PRO A 82 -5.94 1.37 17.32
CA PRO A 82 -5.89 2.60 18.12
C PRO A 82 -4.47 2.96 18.58
N GLU A 83 -3.58 1.97 18.65
CA GLU A 83 -2.20 2.08 19.09
C GLU A 83 -1.33 0.94 18.50
N GLU A 84 -0.03 0.97 18.77
CA GLU A 84 0.90 -0.10 18.39
C GLU A 84 0.69 -1.37 19.24
N LEU A 85 -0.20 -2.24 18.77
CA LEU A 85 -0.40 -3.55 19.38
C LEU A 85 0.61 -4.58 18.87
N PRO A 86 0.98 -5.60 19.68
CA PRO A 86 1.83 -6.69 19.21
C PRO A 86 1.30 -7.34 17.92
N PRO A 87 2.17 -7.67 16.95
CA PRO A 87 1.74 -8.28 15.70
C PRO A 87 1.39 -9.75 15.85
N GLU A 88 0.39 -10.19 15.09
CA GLU A 88 0.08 -11.60 14.89
C GLU A 88 0.88 -12.19 13.72
N LYS A 89 0.84 -13.53 13.60
CA LYS A 89 1.60 -14.32 12.61
C LYS A 89 1.48 -13.82 11.16
N HIS A 90 0.35 -13.22 10.80
CA HIS A 90 0.03 -12.84 9.43
C HIS A 90 0.01 -11.33 9.21
N ASP A 91 0.46 -10.55 10.18
CA ASP A 91 0.56 -9.09 10.11
C ASP A 91 1.89 -8.67 9.48
N HIS A 92 1.87 -8.40 8.17
CA HIS A 92 3.11 -8.28 7.38
C HIS A 92 3.62 -6.86 7.24
N VAL A 93 2.73 -5.87 7.19
CA VAL A 93 3.07 -4.46 6.99
C VAL A 93 2.22 -3.60 7.90
N ASP A 94 2.86 -2.70 8.63
CA ASP A 94 2.19 -1.61 9.36
C ASP A 94 2.68 -0.26 8.82
N LEU A 95 1.78 0.72 8.78
CA LEU A 95 2.12 2.14 8.73
C LEU A 95 1.80 2.75 10.10
N VAL A 96 2.82 3.24 10.79
CA VAL A 96 2.67 3.93 12.08
C VAL A 96 2.37 5.40 11.81
N MET A 97 1.24 5.89 12.32
CA MET A 97 0.71 7.22 12.00
C MET A 97 0.97 8.21 13.14
N SER A 98 1.12 9.50 12.81
CA SER A 98 1.35 10.59 13.78
C SER A 98 0.19 10.81 14.75
N ASN A 99 -1.01 10.33 14.41
CA ASN A 99 -2.20 10.40 15.27
C ASN A 99 -2.29 9.24 16.28
N GLY A 100 -1.19 8.51 16.49
CA GLY A 100 -1.07 7.37 17.40
C GLY A 100 -1.63 6.05 16.87
N LYS A 101 -2.37 6.07 15.75
CA LYS A 101 -2.97 4.87 15.16
C LYS A 101 -1.98 4.13 14.27
N VAL A 102 -2.33 2.89 13.96
CA VAL A 102 -1.57 2.05 13.02
C VAL A 102 -2.49 1.53 11.94
N LEU A 103 -2.12 1.71 10.67
CA LEU A 103 -2.71 0.94 9.58
C LEU A 103 -1.98 -0.39 9.48
N ARG A 104 -2.67 -1.48 9.76
CA ARG A 104 -2.11 -2.82 9.72
C ARG A 104 -2.65 -3.64 8.56
N TYR A 105 -1.75 -4.29 7.84
CA TYR A 105 -2.04 -5.22 6.76
C TYR A 105 -1.77 -6.66 7.17
N THR A 106 -2.81 -7.48 7.03
CA THR A 106 -2.79 -8.90 7.38
C THR A 106 -3.10 -9.73 6.15
N ASP A 107 -2.25 -10.70 5.78
CA ASP A 107 -2.49 -11.60 4.64
C ASP A 107 -1.89 -13.00 4.84
N PRO A 108 -2.70 -14.00 5.26
CA PRO A 108 -2.24 -15.37 5.45
C PRO A 108 -1.60 -16.02 4.22
N ARG A 109 -2.08 -15.69 3.01
CA ARG A 109 -1.60 -16.31 1.76
C ARG A 109 -0.50 -15.51 1.07
N ARG A 110 -0.27 -14.26 1.48
CA ARG A 110 0.74 -13.34 0.94
C ARG A 110 0.59 -13.12 -0.57
N PHE A 111 -0.65 -13.02 -1.04
CA PHE A 111 -0.98 -12.77 -2.44
C PHE A 111 -1.36 -11.31 -2.72
N GLY A 112 -1.40 -10.46 -1.69
CA GLY A 112 -1.44 -9.03 -1.91
C GLY A 112 -0.10 -8.45 -2.34
N ALA A 113 -0.04 -7.12 -2.41
CA ALA A 113 1.14 -6.37 -2.82
C ALA A 113 1.13 -4.97 -2.19
N TRP A 114 2.34 -4.46 -1.94
CA TRP A 114 2.61 -3.11 -1.46
C TRP A 114 3.75 -2.54 -2.31
N LEU A 115 3.40 -1.66 -3.23
CA LEU A 115 4.29 -1.16 -4.26
C LEU A 115 4.37 0.36 -4.21
N TRP A 116 5.45 0.91 -4.74
CA TRP A 116 5.68 2.35 -4.86
C TRP A 116 5.67 2.77 -6.34
N THR A 117 5.15 3.96 -6.62
CA THR A 117 5.38 4.66 -7.89
C THR A 117 5.45 6.17 -7.66
N LYS A 118 6.24 6.90 -8.44
CA LYS A 118 6.27 8.38 -8.38
C LYS A 118 5.01 8.99 -9.01
N GLU A 119 4.64 8.49 -10.16
CA GLU A 119 3.49 8.97 -10.92
C GLU A 119 2.57 7.79 -11.24
N LEU A 120 1.27 8.08 -11.29
CA LEU A 120 0.27 7.10 -11.72
C LEU A 120 0.24 7.00 -13.26
N GLU A 121 0.47 8.10 -13.99
CA GLU A 121 0.48 8.14 -15.46
C GLU A 121 1.90 8.08 -16.04
N GLY A 122 2.11 7.33 -17.15
CA GLY A 122 3.32 7.45 -17.96
C GLY A 122 4.00 6.14 -18.36
N HIS A 123 3.63 5.57 -19.53
CA HIS A 123 4.54 5.26 -20.64
C HIS A 123 3.75 4.66 -21.82
N ASN A 124 3.57 5.48 -22.86
CA ASN A 124 3.22 5.05 -24.21
C ASN A 124 4.46 4.38 -24.83
N VAL A 125 4.33 3.21 -25.47
CA VAL A 125 5.46 2.36 -25.90
C VAL A 125 5.81 2.60 -27.37
N PRO A 126 7.08 2.93 -27.70
CA PRO A 126 7.74 2.37 -28.87
C PRO A 126 8.99 1.60 -28.42
N GLY A 127 9.08 0.30 -28.74
CA GLY A 127 10.24 -0.54 -28.39
C GLY A 127 11.50 -0.21 -29.23
N PRO A 128 12.60 -1.00 -29.15
CA PRO A 128 13.05 -1.89 -28.07
C PRO A 128 14.47 -1.50 -27.57
N SER A 129 14.64 -1.26 -26.27
CA SER A 129 15.85 -1.63 -25.51
C SER A 129 15.49 -1.55 -24.03
N TRP A 130 15.35 -2.73 -23.40
CA TRP A 130 14.73 -2.87 -22.09
C TRP A 130 15.77 -3.31 -21.06
N THR A 131 16.25 -2.36 -20.26
CA THR A 131 16.98 -2.60 -19.01
C THR A 131 16.21 -1.94 -17.87
N GLY A 132 15.61 -2.75 -16.99
CA GLY A 132 14.89 -2.28 -15.81
C GLY A 132 13.54 -2.99 -15.63
N ALA A 133 13.51 -3.98 -14.74
CA ALA A 133 12.38 -4.91 -14.53
C ALA A 133 11.07 -4.29 -13.97
N ALA A 134 10.93 -2.97 -13.93
CA ALA A 134 9.81 -2.27 -13.30
C ALA A 134 8.88 -1.51 -14.27
N GLN A 135 9.30 -1.19 -15.49
CA GLN A 135 8.56 -0.24 -16.36
C GLN A 135 7.47 -0.86 -17.27
N ARG A 136 7.16 -2.15 -17.13
CA ARG A 136 6.00 -2.78 -17.81
C ARG A 136 5.13 -3.54 -16.82
N ARG A 137 4.54 -2.87 -15.83
CA ARG A 137 3.70 -3.56 -14.83
C ARG A 137 2.36 -2.92 -14.47
N PHE A 138 2.03 -1.79 -15.09
CA PHE A 138 0.70 -1.20 -14.98
C PHE A 138 0.25 -0.71 -16.35
N GLN A 139 -0.01 -1.66 -17.27
CA GLN A 139 -0.97 -1.38 -18.33
C GLN A 139 -2.35 -1.45 -17.67
N TRP A 140 -2.99 -0.30 -17.61
CA TRP A 140 -4.24 -0.03 -16.90
C TRP A 140 -5.40 -0.97 -17.25
#